data_AF-A0A3B1C683-F1
#
_entry.id   AF-A0A3B1C683-F1
#
_cell.length_a   1.000
_cell.length_b   1.000
_cell.length_c   1.000
_cell.angle_alpha   90.00
_cell.angle_beta   90.00
_cell.angle_gamma   90.00
#
_symmetry.space_group_name_H-M   'P 1'
#
loop_
_entity.id
_entity.type
_entity.pdbx_description
1 polymer ?
#
loop_
_entity_poly.entity_id
_entity_poly.type
_entity_poly.pdbx_seq_one_letter_code
_entity_poly.pdbx_strand_id
1 'polypeptide(L)'
;MSRFFRLQIAFLSLFLALCAGHSSAQETAGISISLDEAVSAALKNNFEIILQRVAVDIARHDTTIADSGFDTIFGAEVNTENSRNPGISVFSDPEITETDLLNSSVSLSRKSYLGGQYKLSLDVGRFETNSTFQSINPSYSSAMKLEITQPLLKDAGRKANRWRILISQNNESISFQKLRAKLDDTVTEISETYWEYVFLTENLKVSQEF
;
A
#
# COMPACT_ATOMS: atom_id res chain seq x y z
N MET A 1 -39.38 -45.95 -28.24
CA MET A 1 -38.76 -45.38 -27.03
C MET A 1 -38.29 -46.44 -26.02
N SER A 2 -37.73 -47.58 -26.45
CA SER A 2 -37.38 -48.70 -25.55
C SER A 2 -35.88 -49.07 -25.53
N ARG A 3 -35.04 -48.36 -26.30
CA ARG A 3 -33.58 -48.56 -26.34
C ARG A 3 -32.79 -47.57 -25.47
N PHE A 4 -33.35 -46.40 -25.16
CA PHE A 4 -32.72 -45.42 -24.26
C PHE A 4 -32.88 -45.77 -22.77
N PHE A 5 -33.94 -46.49 -22.39
CA PHE A 5 -34.19 -46.88 -20.99
C PHE A 5 -33.30 -48.04 -20.50
N ARG A 6 -32.90 -48.96 -21.40
CA ARG A 6 -31.98 -50.07 -21.07
C ARG A 6 -30.53 -49.61 -20.89
N LEU A 7 -30.15 -48.48 -21.48
CA LEU A 7 -28.79 -47.93 -21.35
C LEU A 7 -28.58 -47.18 -20.01
N GLN A 8 -29.64 -46.56 -19.48
CA GLN A 8 -29.58 -45.90 -18.16
C GLN A 8 -29.52 -46.89 -16.99
N ILE A 9 -30.19 -48.05 -17.10
CA ILE A 9 -30.15 -49.08 -16.04
C ILE A 9 -28.78 -49.79 -16.00
N ALA A 10 -28.12 -49.97 -17.15
CA ALA A 10 -26.77 -50.54 -17.23
C ALA A 10 -25.68 -49.58 -16.71
N PHE A 11 -25.87 -48.26 -16.87
CA PHE A 11 -24.96 -47.26 -16.30
C PHE A 11 -25.14 -47.09 -14.78
N LEU A 12 -26.36 -47.26 -14.29
CA LEU A 12 -26.66 -47.15 -12.85
C LEU A 12 -26.15 -48.38 -12.05
N SER A 13 -26.11 -49.57 -12.66
CA SER A 13 -25.49 -50.76 -12.04
C SER A 13 -23.96 -50.75 -12.09
N LEU A 14 -23.36 -50.07 -13.07
CA LEU A 14 -21.90 -49.91 -13.16
C LEU A 14 -21.36 -48.87 -12.17
N PHE A 15 -22.17 -47.88 -11.80
CA PHE A 15 -21.80 -46.88 -10.78
C PHE A 15 -21.88 -47.44 -9.35
N LEU A 16 -22.78 -48.39 -9.08
CA LEU A 16 -22.92 -49.00 -7.75
C LEU A 16 -21.84 -50.05 -7.43
N ALA A 17 -21.22 -50.65 -8.46
CA ALA A 17 -20.13 -51.61 -8.28
C ALA A 17 -18.75 -50.96 -8.05
N LEU A 18 -18.59 -49.67 -8.39
CA LEU A 18 -17.32 -48.95 -8.17
C LEU A 18 -17.18 -48.40 -6.74
N CYS A 19 -18.27 -48.30 -5.99
CA CYS A 19 -18.29 -47.80 -4.61
C CYS A 19 -18.13 -48.88 -3.52
N ALA A 20 -18.15 -50.17 -3.86
CA ALA A 20 -18.00 -51.25 -2.87
C ALA A 20 -16.54 -51.70 -2.64
N GLY A 21 -15.57 -51.13 -3.36
CA GLY A 21 -14.18 -51.57 -3.37
C GLY A 21 -13.17 -50.71 -2.59
N HIS A 22 -13.59 -49.64 -1.92
CA HIS A 22 -12.69 -48.75 -1.18
C HIS A 22 -13.13 -48.54 0.27
N SER A 23 -13.45 -49.61 0.99
CA SER A 23 -13.18 -49.65 2.44
C SER A 23 -11.77 -50.15 2.65
N SER A 24 -10.80 -49.36 2.19
CA SER A 24 -9.48 -49.39 2.80
C SER A 24 -9.67 -48.76 4.17
N ALA A 25 -9.73 -49.59 5.21
CA ALA A 25 -9.43 -49.14 6.56
C ALA A 25 -8.06 -48.47 6.48
N GLN A 26 -8.06 -47.15 6.37
CA GLN A 26 -6.86 -46.36 6.41
C GLN A 26 -6.40 -46.45 7.85
N GLU A 27 -5.52 -47.43 8.09
CA GLU A 27 -4.66 -47.47 9.24
C GLU A 27 -3.93 -46.13 9.25
N THR A 28 -4.51 -45.18 9.97
CA THR A 28 -3.84 -43.94 10.36
C THR A 28 -2.65 -44.42 11.15
N ALA A 29 -1.51 -44.58 10.47
CA ALA A 29 -0.22 -44.59 11.14
C ALA A 29 -0.25 -43.36 12.02
N GLY A 30 -0.49 -43.57 13.32
CA GLY A 30 -0.73 -42.50 14.28
C GLY A 30 0.51 -41.65 14.30
N ILE A 31 0.48 -40.54 13.58
CA ILE A 31 1.49 -39.50 13.72
C ILE A 31 1.26 -38.99 15.13
N SER A 32 2.07 -39.49 16.06
CA SER A 32 2.13 -39.02 17.43
C SER A 32 2.85 -37.68 17.42
N ILE A 33 2.17 -36.66 16.90
CA ILE A 33 2.67 -35.29 16.94
C ILE A 33 2.67 -34.85 18.40
N SER A 34 3.78 -34.26 18.85
CA SER A 34 3.83 -33.61 20.15
C SER A 34 3.06 -32.29 20.10
N LEU A 35 2.54 -31.81 21.23
CA LEU A 35 1.86 -30.51 21.30
C LEU A 35 2.74 -29.37 20.76
N ASP A 36 4.03 -29.37 21.08
CA ASP A 36 4.99 -28.36 20.61
C ASP A 36 5.18 -28.41 19.09
N GLU A 37 5.25 -29.62 18.53
CA GLU A 37 5.35 -29.80 17.08
C GLU A 37 4.07 -29.31 16.36
N ALA A 38 2.89 -29.61 16.92
CA ALA A 38 1.61 -29.13 16.40
C ALA A 38 1.51 -27.59 16.43
N VAL A 39 1.92 -26.96 17.54
CA VAL A 39 1.96 -25.49 17.67
C VAL A 39 2.96 -24.90 16.68
N SER A 40 4.18 -25.43 16.58
CA SER A 40 5.20 -24.91 15.68
C SER A 40 4.80 -25.02 14.20
N ALA A 41 4.14 -26.13 13.81
CA ALA A 41 3.66 -26.37 12.47
C ALA A 41 2.52 -25.42 12.10
N ALA A 42 1.60 -25.18 13.04
CA ALA A 42 0.50 -24.25 12.84
C ALA A 42 0.97 -22.79 12.80
N LEU A 43 1.83 -22.34 13.72
CA LEU A 43 2.35 -20.97 13.71
C LEU A 43 3.11 -20.62 12.42
N LYS A 44 3.77 -21.61 11.80
CA LYS A 44 4.47 -21.43 10.51
C LYS A 44 3.53 -21.36 9.31
N ASN A 45 2.43 -22.12 9.33
CA ASN A 45 1.58 -22.31 8.15
C ASN A 45 0.19 -21.65 8.28
N ASN A 46 -0.12 -21.03 9.41
CA ASN A 46 -1.41 -20.37 9.61
C ASN A 46 -1.47 -19.06 8.81
N PHE A 47 -2.32 -19.05 7.80
CA PHE A 47 -2.50 -17.92 6.90
C PHE A 47 -2.99 -16.65 7.62
N GLU A 48 -3.80 -16.77 8.67
CA GLU A 48 -4.29 -15.62 9.42
C GLU A 48 -3.17 -14.92 10.18
N ILE A 49 -2.21 -15.65 10.75
CA ILE A 49 -1.01 -15.06 11.38
C ILE A 49 -0.17 -14.31 10.34
N ILE A 50 -0.02 -14.89 9.14
CA ILE A 50 0.70 -14.23 8.03
C ILE A 50 -0.02 -12.93 7.63
N LEU A 51 -1.34 -12.94 7.51
CA LEU A 51 -2.14 -11.74 7.22
C LEU A 51 -1.97 -10.66 8.29
N GLN A 52 -2.01 -11.04 9.58
CA GLN A 52 -1.81 -10.08 10.67
C GLN A 52 -0.39 -9.50 10.66
N ARG A 53 0.64 -10.30 10.32
CA ARG A 53 2.01 -9.80 10.16
C ARG A 53 2.10 -8.77 9.05
N VAL A 54 1.51 -9.05 7.89
CA VAL A 54 1.46 -8.09 6.77
C VAL A 54 0.72 -6.81 7.19
N ALA A 55 -0.34 -6.90 7.99
CA ALA A 55 -1.05 -5.72 8.49
C ALA A 55 -0.19 -4.85 9.41
N VAL A 56 0.70 -5.45 10.22
CA VAL A 56 1.70 -4.70 11.01
C VAL A 56 2.69 -3.98 10.10
N ASP A 57 3.20 -4.66 9.07
CA ASP A 57 4.14 -4.07 8.13
C ASP A 57 3.52 -2.89 7.36
N ILE A 58 2.27 -3.02 6.92
CA ILE A 58 1.50 -1.91 6.31
C ILE A 58 1.41 -0.73 7.27
N ALA A 59 1.02 -0.96 8.53
CA ALA A 59 0.88 0.11 9.51
C ALA A 59 2.22 0.82 9.81
N ARG A 60 3.34 0.08 9.79
CA ARG A 60 4.67 0.67 9.88
C ARG A 60 4.98 1.55 8.68
N HIS A 61 4.68 1.08 7.46
CA HIS A 61 4.85 1.90 6.26
C HIS A 61 3.97 3.15 6.28
N ASP A 62 2.75 3.07 6.83
CA ASP A 62 1.88 4.23 7.03
C ASP A 62 2.49 5.27 7.98
N THR A 63 3.24 4.84 9.01
CA THR A 63 4.02 5.75 9.86
C THR A 63 5.11 6.47 9.06
N THR A 64 5.84 5.74 8.21
CA THR A 64 6.87 6.32 7.33
C THR A 64 6.26 7.30 6.32
N ILE A 65 5.12 6.97 5.72
CA ILE A 65 4.37 7.85 4.80
C ILE A 65 3.84 9.10 5.53
N ALA A 66 3.45 8.97 6.79
CA ALA A 66 3.03 10.12 7.58
C ALA A 66 4.21 11.08 7.85
N ASP A 67 5.40 10.54 8.13
CA ASP A 67 6.62 11.33 8.38
C ASP A 67 7.18 11.96 7.09
N SER A 68 7.03 11.30 5.94
CA SER A 68 7.49 11.83 4.65
C SER A 68 6.82 13.15 4.23
N GLY A 69 5.71 13.52 4.88
CA GLY A 69 5.13 14.86 4.74
C GLY A 69 6.07 16.01 5.17
N PHE A 70 7.15 15.71 5.90
CA PHE A 70 8.19 16.66 6.35
C PHE A 70 9.52 16.50 5.60
N ASP A 71 9.57 15.60 4.63
CA ASP A 71 10.74 15.40 3.79
C ASP A 71 10.95 16.59 2.85
N THR A 72 12.18 16.68 2.36
CA THR A 72 12.55 17.70 1.40
C THR A 72 12.13 17.27 0.00
N ILE A 73 11.36 18.11 -0.68
CA ILE A 73 10.92 17.92 -2.06
C ILE A 73 11.84 18.73 -2.97
N PHE A 74 12.46 18.03 -3.91
CA PHE A 74 13.17 18.65 -5.03
C PHE A 74 12.25 18.64 -6.25
N GLY A 75 12.06 19.81 -6.86
CA GLY A 75 11.28 19.97 -8.08
C GLY A 75 12.12 20.63 -9.16
N ALA A 76 12.01 20.15 -10.39
CA ALA A 76 12.53 20.81 -11.56
C ALA A 76 11.42 20.85 -12.61
N GLU A 77 11.22 22.02 -13.21
CA GLU A 77 10.16 22.25 -14.17
C GLU A 77 10.72 23.05 -15.34
N VAL A 78 10.39 22.64 -16.56
CA VAL A 78 10.71 23.37 -17.78
C VAL A 78 9.41 23.54 -18.54
N ASN A 79 9.01 24.79 -18.74
CA ASN A 79 7.82 25.16 -19.48
C ASN A 79 8.23 25.93 -20.73
N THR A 80 7.68 25.54 -21.87
CA THR A 80 7.80 26.29 -23.12
C THR A 80 6.41 26.70 -23.57
N GLU A 81 6.26 27.96 -23.93
CA GLU A 81 5.00 28.53 -24.37
C GLU A 81 5.26 29.31 -25.66
N ASN A 82 4.50 28.97 -26.70
CA ASN A 82 4.47 29.74 -27.94
C ASN A 82 3.07 30.35 -28.04
N SER A 83 3.01 31.65 -28.27
CA SER A 83 1.77 32.37 -28.47
C SER A 83 1.84 33.17 -29.76
N ARG A 84 0.76 33.08 -30.53
CA ARG A 84 0.60 33.80 -31.80
C ARG A 84 -0.64 34.67 -31.72
N ASN A 85 -0.42 35.97 -31.59
CA ASN A 85 -1.49 36.94 -31.41
C ASN A 85 -1.55 37.86 -32.63
N PRO A 86 -2.66 37.86 -33.40
CA PRO A 86 -2.84 38.81 -34.48
C PRO A 86 -3.01 40.22 -33.91
N GLY A 87 -2.31 41.18 -34.50
CA GLY A 87 -2.44 42.59 -34.20
C GLY A 87 -3.82 43.10 -34.61
N ILE A 88 -4.55 43.69 -33.66
CA ILE A 88 -5.89 44.24 -33.90
C ILE A 88 -5.86 45.71 -34.38
N SER A 89 -4.66 46.29 -34.51
CA SER A 89 -4.48 47.69 -34.88
C SER A 89 -3.58 47.84 -36.11
N VAL A 90 -3.80 48.91 -36.87
CA VAL A 90 -2.98 49.30 -38.04
C VAL A 90 -1.54 49.67 -37.65
N PHE A 91 -1.28 49.88 -36.35
CA PHE A 91 0.05 50.18 -35.81
C PHE A 91 0.76 48.94 -35.24
N SER A 92 0.15 47.76 -35.35
CA SER A 92 0.77 46.51 -34.89
C SER A 92 1.80 46.06 -35.92
N ASP A 93 3.08 46.15 -35.58
CA ASP A 93 4.18 45.69 -36.41
C ASP A 93 5.00 44.65 -35.63
N PRO A 94 5.07 43.39 -36.09
CA PRO A 94 4.39 42.82 -37.27
C PRO A 94 2.88 42.55 -37.05
N GLU A 95 2.12 42.35 -38.14
CA GLU A 95 0.67 42.04 -38.13
C GLU A 95 0.33 40.82 -37.28
N ILE A 96 1.25 39.86 -37.15
CA ILE A 96 1.12 38.73 -36.25
C ILE A 96 2.32 38.71 -35.30
N THR A 97 2.04 38.96 -34.02
CA THR A 97 3.05 38.89 -32.97
C THR A 97 3.21 37.45 -32.52
N GLU A 98 4.43 36.94 -32.64
CA GLU A 98 4.85 35.63 -32.14
C GLU A 98 5.73 35.86 -30.92
N THR A 99 5.44 35.14 -29.84
CA THR A 99 6.22 35.16 -28.60
C THR A 99 6.57 33.74 -28.20
N ASP A 100 7.83 33.50 -27.93
CA ASP A 100 8.36 32.25 -27.40
C ASP A 100 8.90 32.48 -26.00
N LEU A 101 8.30 31.82 -25.02
CA LEU A 101 8.70 31.87 -23.62
C LEU A 101 9.21 30.50 -23.18
N LEU A 102 10.45 30.45 -22.72
CA LEU A 102 11.04 29.29 -22.06
C LEU A 102 11.29 29.66 -20.60
N ASN A 103 10.58 29.01 -19.69
CA ASN A 103 10.79 29.12 -18.25
C ASN A 103 11.36 27.81 -17.73
N SER A 104 12.44 27.89 -16.97
CA SER A 104 13.02 26.77 -16.25
C SER A 104 13.08 27.13 -14.77
N SER A 105 12.54 26.28 -13.91
CA SER A 105 12.62 26.45 -12.47
C SER A 105 13.20 25.20 -11.82
N VAL A 106 14.04 25.42 -10.81
CA VAL A 106 14.50 24.37 -9.89
C VAL A 106 14.14 24.83 -8.50
N SER A 107 13.57 23.95 -7.69
CA SER A 107 13.15 24.27 -6.34
C SER A 107 13.47 23.17 -5.33
N LEU A 108 13.77 23.60 -4.12
CA LEU A 108 13.93 22.77 -2.94
C LEU A 108 12.95 23.27 -1.90
N SER A 109 12.04 22.42 -1.42
CA SER A 109 11.05 22.81 -0.41
C SER A 109 10.99 21.81 0.73
N ARG A 110 10.74 22.29 1.94
CA ARG A 110 10.62 21.44 3.13
C ARG A 110 9.64 22.03 4.14
N LYS A 111 8.78 21.18 4.71
CA LYS A 111 7.95 21.53 5.87
C LYS A 111 8.70 21.21 7.17
N SER A 112 8.63 22.12 8.14
CA SER A 112 9.18 21.93 9.48
C SER A 112 8.15 21.27 10.38
N TYR A 113 8.61 20.46 11.33
CA TYR A 113 7.77 19.92 12.40
C TYR A 113 7.10 21.01 13.26
N LEU A 114 7.59 22.25 13.22
CA LEU A 114 7.01 23.39 13.94
C LEU A 114 5.85 24.07 13.19
N GLY A 115 5.57 23.67 11.95
CA GLY A 115 4.52 24.23 11.07
C GLY A 115 5.03 25.19 10.00
N GLY A 116 6.30 25.61 10.09
CA GLY A 116 6.92 26.47 9.08
C GLY A 116 7.22 25.74 7.77
N GLN A 117 7.32 26.49 6.67
CA GLN A 117 7.70 25.99 5.35
C GLN A 117 8.88 26.80 4.81
N TYR A 118 9.85 26.10 4.25
CA TYR A 118 11.03 26.69 3.62
C TYR A 118 11.03 26.30 2.14
N LYS A 119 11.21 27.26 1.24
CA LYS A 119 11.35 27.02 -0.19
C LYS A 119 12.48 27.86 -0.77
N LEU A 120 13.43 27.21 -1.42
CA LEU A 120 14.46 27.85 -2.23
C LEU A 120 14.14 27.55 -3.69
N SER A 121 14.03 28.57 -4.54
CA SER A 121 13.87 28.40 -5.99
C SER A 121 14.90 29.19 -6.78
N LEU A 122 15.28 28.65 -7.93
CA LEU A 122 16.01 29.31 -8.97
C LEU A 122 15.15 29.27 -10.22
N ASP A 123 14.73 30.44 -10.68
CA ASP A 123 13.88 30.65 -11.84
C ASP A 123 14.73 31.29 -12.94
N VAL A 124 14.69 30.73 -14.15
CA VAL A 124 15.41 31.22 -15.34
C VAL A 124 14.42 31.31 -16.49
N GLY A 125 14.30 32.48 -17.09
CA GLY A 125 13.41 32.73 -18.21
C GLY A 125 14.17 33.20 -19.44
N ARG A 126 13.72 32.76 -20.62
CA ARG A 126 14.08 33.33 -21.92
C ARG A 126 12.80 33.70 -22.64
N PHE A 127 12.68 34.96 -23.03
CA PHE A 127 11.55 35.47 -23.78
C PHE A 127 12.03 36.03 -25.12
N GLU A 128 11.49 35.48 -26.20
CA GLU A 128 11.76 35.88 -27.58
C GLU A 128 10.47 36.40 -28.21
N THR A 129 10.57 37.43 -29.05
CA THR A 129 9.42 37.94 -29.80
C THR A 129 9.81 38.47 -31.17
N ASN A 130 8.92 38.45 -32.15
CA ASN A 130 9.16 39.08 -33.45
C ASN A 130 8.78 40.58 -33.50
N SER A 131 8.35 41.20 -32.39
CA SER A 131 7.93 42.60 -32.35
C SER A 131 9.08 43.59 -32.60
N THR A 132 8.85 44.57 -33.47
CA THR A 132 9.84 45.61 -33.81
C THR A 132 10.02 46.67 -32.72
N PHE A 133 9.09 46.74 -31.76
CA PHE A 133 9.16 47.62 -30.59
C PHE A 133 10.05 47.08 -29.46
N GLN A 134 10.48 45.81 -29.54
CA GLN A 134 11.32 45.19 -28.53
C GLN A 134 12.81 45.42 -28.86
N SER A 135 13.45 46.33 -28.12
CA SER A 135 14.87 46.66 -28.37
C SER A 135 15.87 45.57 -27.95
N ILE A 136 15.51 44.71 -27.00
CA ILE A 136 16.36 43.60 -26.52
C ILE A 136 15.60 42.29 -26.70
N ASN A 137 16.08 41.48 -27.64
CA ASN A 137 15.47 40.22 -28.03
C ASN A 137 16.54 39.23 -28.55
N PRO A 138 16.64 37.99 -28.03
CA PRO A 138 15.88 37.47 -26.89
C PRO A 138 16.28 38.13 -25.57
N SER A 139 15.33 38.23 -24.64
CA SER A 139 15.56 38.72 -23.28
C SER A 139 15.68 37.55 -22.30
N TYR A 140 16.63 37.64 -21.38
CA TYR A 140 16.89 36.61 -20.36
C TYR A 140 16.66 37.18 -18.96
N SER A 141 16.04 36.39 -18.10
CA SER A 141 15.83 36.70 -16.69
C SER A 141 16.29 35.55 -15.81
N SER A 142 16.82 35.87 -14.63
CA SER A 142 17.10 34.88 -13.60
C SER A 142 16.82 35.47 -12.22
N ALA A 143 16.16 34.68 -11.38
CA ALA A 143 15.83 35.05 -10.01
C ALA A 143 16.07 33.88 -9.07
N MET A 144 16.80 34.11 -7.99
CA MET A 144 16.90 33.17 -6.88
C MET A 144 16.04 33.68 -5.73
N LYS A 145 15.13 32.84 -5.22
CA LYS A 145 14.16 33.19 -4.18
C LYS A 145 14.27 32.25 -3.00
N LEU A 146 14.47 32.81 -1.80
CA LEU A 146 14.32 32.10 -0.53
C LEU A 146 13.04 32.58 0.16
N GLU A 147 12.09 31.67 0.31
CA GLU A 147 10.81 31.90 0.95
C GLU A 147 10.73 31.11 2.26
N ILE A 148 10.39 31.82 3.35
CA ILE A 148 10.24 31.25 4.69
C ILE A 148 8.88 31.67 5.22
N THR A 149 7.99 30.71 5.41
CA THR A 149 6.62 30.96 5.88
C THR A 149 6.43 30.30 7.25
N GLN A 150 6.20 31.09 8.30
CA GLN A 150 5.99 30.59 9.66
C GLN A 150 4.62 31.01 10.21
N PRO A 151 3.71 30.06 10.49
CA PRO A 151 2.49 30.38 11.21
C PRO A 151 2.81 30.76 12.66
N LEU A 152 2.20 31.85 13.16
CA LEU A 152 2.45 32.36 14.51
C LEU A 152 1.43 31.85 15.56
N LEU A 153 0.23 31.45 15.14
CA LEU A 153 -0.88 31.06 16.03
C LEU A 153 -1.48 29.71 15.61
N LYS A 154 -2.41 29.72 14.65
CA LYS A 154 -3.01 28.50 14.11
C LYS A 154 -1.93 27.73 13.34
N ASP A 155 -1.84 26.42 13.59
CA ASP A 155 -0.84 25.50 13.03
C ASP A 155 0.60 25.71 13.54
N ALA A 156 0.78 26.50 14.60
CA ALA A 156 2.06 26.61 15.29
C ALA A 156 2.31 25.41 16.22
N GLY A 157 3.54 24.89 16.21
CA GLY A 157 4.03 23.94 17.21
C GLY A 157 3.98 22.47 16.79
N ARG A 158 4.77 21.64 17.49
CA ARG A 158 5.05 20.25 17.07
C ARG A 158 3.84 19.32 17.14
N LYS A 159 2.98 19.47 18.15
CA LYS A 159 1.83 18.58 18.34
C LYS A 159 0.79 18.77 17.24
N ALA A 160 0.51 20.02 16.88
CA ALA A 160 -0.47 20.38 15.85
C ALA A 160 -0.05 19.90 14.45
N ASN A 161 1.26 19.80 14.17
CA ASN A 161 1.75 19.36 12.86
C ASN A 161 2.03 17.86 12.80
N ARG A 162 2.47 17.22 13.90
CA ARG A 162 2.81 15.79 13.95
C ARG A 162 1.64 14.86 14.26
N TRP A 163 0.42 15.37 14.40
CA TRP A 163 -0.75 14.58 14.78
C TRP A 163 -0.94 13.34 13.89
N ARG A 164 -0.73 13.46 12.58
CA ARG A 164 -0.87 12.34 11.64
C ARG A 164 0.16 11.23 11.90
N ILE A 165 1.41 11.62 12.21
CA ILE A 165 2.47 10.67 12.61
C ILE A 165 2.07 9.96 13.91
N LEU A 166 1.58 10.70 14.90
CA LEU A 166 1.17 10.13 16.18
C LEU A 166 0.01 9.13 16.01
N ILE A 167 -0.96 9.43 15.13
CA ILE A 167 -2.04 8.49 14.81
C ILE A 167 -1.50 7.25 14.13
N SER A 168 -0.62 7.38 13.12
CA SER A 168 -0.02 6.22 12.46
C SER A 168 0.78 5.35 13.43
N GLN A 169 1.56 5.94 14.34
CA GLN A 169 2.30 5.21 15.38
C GLN A 169 1.38 4.45 16.34
N ASN A 170 0.26 5.05 16.72
CA ASN A 170 -0.75 4.37 17.54
C ASN A 170 -1.40 3.23 16.76
N ASN A 171 -1.69 3.41 15.47
CA ASN A 171 -2.24 2.36 14.62
C ASN A 171 -1.26 1.20 14.41
N GLU A 172 0.04 1.47 14.23
CA GLU A 172 1.09 0.44 14.20
C GLU A 172 1.11 -0.36 15.50
N SER A 173 1.04 0.33 16.65
CA SER A 173 0.98 -0.31 17.96
C SER A 173 -0.27 -1.19 18.10
N ILE A 174 -1.43 -0.73 17.65
CA ILE A 174 -2.69 -1.49 17.65
C ILE A 174 -2.56 -2.74 16.78
N SER A 175 -2.03 -2.61 15.55
CA SER A 175 -1.81 -3.75 14.65
C SER A 175 -0.87 -4.78 15.28
N PHE A 176 0.18 -4.34 15.96
CA PHE A 176 1.08 -5.23 16.67
C PHE A 176 0.39 -5.98 17.82
N GLN A 177 -0.45 -5.31 18.61
CA GLN A 177 -1.22 -5.98 19.66
C GLN A 177 -2.25 -6.96 19.09
N LYS A 178 -2.85 -6.66 17.93
CA LYS A 178 -3.76 -7.60 17.23
C LYS A 178 -3.03 -8.85 16.76
N LEU A 179 -1.82 -8.71 16.22
CA LEU A 179 -0.98 -9.87 15.86
C LEU A 179 -0.68 -10.72 17.09
N ARG A 180 -0.32 -10.10 18.22
CA ARG A 180 -0.06 -10.81 19.46
C ARG A 180 -1.29 -11.55 19.97
N ALA A 181 -2.44 -10.89 20.04
CA ALA A 181 -3.69 -11.53 20.44
C ALA A 181 -4.01 -12.72 19.54
N LYS A 182 -3.81 -12.59 18.21
CA LYS A 182 -4.04 -13.70 17.29
C LYS A 182 -3.09 -14.88 17.50
N LEU A 183 -1.83 -14.63 17.86
CA LEU A 183 -0.89 -15.68 18.24
C LEU A 183 -1.37 -16.42 19.50
N ASP A 184 -1.78 -15.67 20.52
CA ASP A 184 -2.28 -16.25 21.78
C ASP A 184 -3.56 -17.08 21.55
N ASP A 185 -4.50 -16.58 20.75
CA ASP A 185 -5.73 -17.30 20.38
C ASP A 185 -5.41 -18.60 19.62
N THR A 186 -4.48 -18.54 18.66
CA THR A 186 -4.11 -19.70 17.85
C THR A 186 -3.44 -20.79 18.70
N VAL A 187 -2.56 -20.40 19.63
CA VAL A 187 -1.91 -21.35 20.55
C VAL A 187 -2.93 -22.01 21.47
N THR A 188 -3.90 -21.23 21.98
CA THR A 188 -4.99 -21.75 22.81
C THR A 188 -5.84 -22.76 22.04
N GLU A 189 -6.29 -22.41 20.84
CA GLU A 189 -7.14 -23.25 19.98
C GLU A 189 -6.45 -24.59 19.63
N ILE A 190 -5.16 -24.55 19.28
CA ILE A 190 -4.38 -25.76 19.01
C ILE A 190 -4.24 -26.63 20.25
N SER A 191 -4.01 -26.01 21.41
CA SER A 191 -3.87 -26.73 22.68
C SER A 191 -5.15 -27.46 23.04
N GLU A 192 -6.31 -26.79 22.93
CA GLU A 192 -7.62 -27.38 23.17
C GLU A 192 -7.90 -28.54 22.21
N THR A 193 -7.69 -28.32 20.91
CA THR A 193 -7.90 -29.34 19.86
C THR A 193 -7.00 -30.56 20.07
N TYR A 194 -5.75 -30.35 20.49
CA TYR A 194 -4.80 -31.42 20.78
C TYR A 194 -5.28 -32.27 21.96
N TRP A 195 -5.69 -31.64 23.06
CA TRP A 195 -6.20 -32.37 24.23
C TRP A 195 -7.52 -33.11 23.93
N GLU A 196 -8.38 -32.55 23.09
CA GLU A 196 -9.58 -33.24 22.60
C GLU A 196 -9.23 -34.47 21.76
N TYR A 197 -8.26 -34.36 20.84
CA TYR A 197 -7.77 -35.50 20.06
C TYR A 197 -7.19 -36.62 20.94
N VAL A 198 -6.38 -36.26 21.94
CA VAL A 198 -5.82 -37.22 22.91
C VAL A 198 -6.94 -37.91 23.68
N PHE A 199 -7.93 -37.16 24.16
CA PHE A 199 -9.09 -37.70 24.88
C PHE A 199 -9.89 -38.69 24.02
N LEU A 200 -10.21 -38.35 22.77
CA LEU A 200 -10.95 -39.21 21.86
C LEU A 200 -10.18 -40.49 21.52
N THR A 201 -8.86 -40.38 21.34
CA THR A 201 -7.98 -41.52 21.06
C THR A 201 -7.94 -42.48 22.24
N GLU A 202 -7.83 -41.96 23.46
CA GLU A 202 -7.78 -42.80 24.66
C GLU A 202 -9.14 -43.46 24.95
N ASN A 203 -10.24 -42.73 24.77
CA ASN A 203 -11.59 -43.28 24.91
C ASN A 203 -11.89 -44.40 23.91
N LEU A 204 -11.39 -44.27 22.66
CA LEU A 204 -11.50 -45.29 21.63
C LEU A 204 -10.75 -46.56 22.04
N LYS A 205 -9.51 -46.44 22.55
CA LYS A 205 -8.75 -47.60 23.05
C LYS A 205 -9.48 -48.34 24.17
N VAL A 206 -9.99 -47.60 25.15
CA VAL A 206 -10.78 -48.18 26.26
C VAL A 206 -12.01 -48.91 25.70
N SER A 207 -12.71 -48.35 24.72
CA SER A 207 -13.88 -48.98 24.10
C SER A 207 -13.57 -50.23 23.25
N GLN A 208 -12.32 -50.44 22.85
CA GLN A 208 -11.88 -51.61 22.09
C GLN A 208 -11.36 -52.75 22.99
N GLU A 209 -10.96 -52.44 24.23
CA GLU A 209 -10.52 -53.43 25.22
C GLU A 209 -11.68 -54.11 25.96
N PHE A 210 -12.89 -53.55 25.88
CA PHE A 210 -14.14 -54.13 26.40
C PHE A 210 -15.04 -54.65 25.28
#